data_AF-A0A2D7JSV5-F1
#
_entry.id   AF-A0A2D7JSV5-F1
#
_cell.length_a   1.000
_cell.length_b   1.000
_cell.length_c   1.000
_cell.angle_alpha   90.00
_cell.angle_beta   90.00
_cell.angle_gamma   90.00
#
_symmetry.space_group_name_H-M   'P 1'
#
loop_
_entity.id
_entity.type
_entity.pdbx_description
1 polymer ?
#
loop_
_entity_poly.entity_id
_entity_poly.type
_entity_poly.pdbx_seq_one_letter_code
_entity_poly.pdbx_strand_id
1 'polypeptide(L)'
;MDELPLASTTPFYTLDACNGDLAESIVLALHDENSGIHDTWKKLVESDSSLNQRLISQGIDKPQTRSEIDWDDSTLLFTSTIELSKDGRPLPLGEFLTRERFGRFPWNDGSLLGYFLTYIRPNRALTENDGVDIYDTIVFLLTKLTSNCSDQHLGHSDFEEGFGGLSIKGFLTSEEVKLLRRNLSSRTWTASYDEPLDGGVADAAKHFMTLLKAAERRDVGVMLRIHS
;
A
#
# COMPACT_ATOMS: atom_id res chain seq x y z
N MET A 1 -32.91 -20.90 -17.50
CA MET A 1 -32.19 -21.05 -16.22
C MET A 1 -31.47 -19.74 -16.05
N ASP A 2 -32.15 -18.79 -15.41
CA ASP A 2 -31.62 -17.44 -15.21
C ASP A 2 -30.53 -17.55 -14.14
N GLU A 3 -29.28 -17.33 -14.53
CA GLU A 3 -28.21 -17.02 -13.58
C GLU A 3 -28.59 -15.69 -12.92
N LEU A 4 -29.07 -15.78 -11.68
CA LEU A 4 -29.11 -14.62 -10.80
C LEU A 4 -27.68 -14.06 -10.72
N PRO A 5 -27.44 -12.78 -11.04
CA PRO A 5 -26.14 -12.20 -10.77
C PRO A 5 -25.93 -12.28 -9.26
N LEU A 6 -24.93 -13.05 -8.83
CA LEU A 6 -24.34 -12.84 -7.51
C LEU A 6 -23.89 -11.39 -7.52
N ALA A 7 -24.64 -10.51 -6.85
CA ALA A 7 -24.22 -9.16 -6.55
C ALA A 7 -23.06 -9.25 -5.53
N SER A 8 -21.92 -9.78 -5.97
CA SER A 8 -20.66 -9.66 -5.28
C SER A 8 -20.21 -8.23 -5.50
N THR A 9 -20.35 -7.40 -4.47
CA THR A 9 -19.74 -6.07 -4.50
C THR A 9 -18.24 -6.26 -4.61
N THR A 10 -17.58 -5.61 -5.57
CA THR A 10 -16.12 -5.68 -5.72
C THR A 10 -15.40 -5.38 -4.40
N PRO A 11 -14.18 -5.87 -4.16
CA PRO A 11 -13.42 -5.47 -2.98
C PRO A 11 -13.28 -3.95 -2.83
N PHE A 12 -13.20 -3.47 -1.59
CA PHE A 12 -12.93 -2.06 -1.31
C PHE A 12 -11.45 -1.87 -1.01
N TYR A 13 -10.80 -0.92 -1.67
CA TYR A 13 -9.39 -0.60 -1.48
C TYR A 13 -9.21 0.61 -0.56
N THR A 14 -8.28 0.55 0.39
CA THR A 14 -7.88 1.70 1.20
C THR A 14 -6.42 2.03 0.98
N LEU A 15 -6.12 3.33 0.90
CA LEU A 15 -4.77 3.84 0.99
C LEU A 15 -4.62 4.54 2.34
N ASP A 16 -3.94 3.87 3.25
CA ASP A 16 -3.78 4.29 4.64
C ASP A 16 -2.41 4.96 4.84
N ALA A 17 -2.33 5.97 5.70
CA ALA A 17 -1.06 6.60 6.06
C ALA A 17 -0.26 5.66 6.96
N CYS A 18 1.02 5.41 6.66
CA CYS A 18 1.87 4.53 7.45
C CYS A 18 3.30 5.03 7.56
N ASN A 19 4.02 4.52 8.55
CA ASN A 19 5.48 4.57 8.59
C ASN A 19 6.05 3.47 7.69
N GLY A 20 6.42 3.84 6.46
CA GLY A 20 6.92 2.90 5.46
C GLY A 20 8.29 2.30 5.79
N ASP A 21 9.20 3.06 6.41
CA ASP A 21 10.54 2.56 6.78
C ASP A 21 10.43 1.49 7.88
N LEU A 22 9.53 1.71 8.85
CA LEU A 22 9.21 0.70 9.86
C LEU A 22 8.52 -0.52 9.22
N ALA A 23 7.65 -0.31 8.24
CA ALA A 23 7.00 -1.40 7.51
C ALA A 23 8.01 -2.30 6.78
N GLU A 24 9.03 -1.72 6.12
CA GLU A 24 10.13 -2.50 5.52
C GLU A 24 10.86 -3.33 6.58
N SER A 25 11.19 -2.71 7.71
CA SER A 25 11.91 -3.38 8.80
C SER A 25 11.09 -4.53 9.42
N ILE A 26 9.78 -4.34 9.58
CA ILE A 26 8.88 -5.37 10.10
C ILE A 26 8.74 -6.53 9.12
N VAL A 27 8.51 -6.25 7.82
CA VAL A 27 8.39 -7.33 6.81
C VAL A 27 9.66 -8.19 6.77
N LEU A 28 10.83 -7.55 6.79
CA LEU A 28 12.10 -8.28 6.83
C LEU A 28 12.24 -9.13 8.11
N ALA A 29 11.90 -8.56 9.28
CA ALA A 29 11.98 -9.27 10.54
C ALA A 29 11.03 -10.47 10.61
N LEU A 30 9.82 -10.35 10.06
CA LEU A 30 8.83 -11.45 10.02
C LEU A 30 9.24 -12.54 9.03
N HIS A 31 9.80 -12.16 7.88
CA HIS A 31 10.33 -13.12 6.92
C HIS A 31 11.50 -13.94 7.49
N ASP A 32 12.41 -13.27 8.21
CA ASP A 32 13.51 -13.90 8.94
C ASP A 32 13.00 -14.88 10.01
N GLU A 33 11.97 -14.48 10.77
CA GLU A 33 11.34 -15.34 11.79
C GLU A 33 10.79 -16.63 11.16
N ASN A 34 10.06 -16.51 10.04
CA ASN A 34 9.50 -17.65 9.31
C ASN A 34 10.58 -18.55 8.71
N SER A 35 11.76 -18.00 8.47
CA SER A 35 12.96 -18.74 8.04
C SER A 35 13.77 -19.34 9.20
N GLY A 36 13.32 -19.17 10.45
CA GLY A 36 13.96 -19.67 11.67
C GLY A 36 15.03 -18.75 12.28
N ILE A 37 15.13 -17.50 11.81
CA ILE A 37 16.05 -16.48 12.32
C ILE A 37 15.30 -15.57 13.29
N HIS A 38 15.23 -16.00 14.55
CA HIS A 38 14.39 -15.35 15.57
C HIS A 38 14.95 -14.03 16.16
N ASP A 39 16.22 -13.72 15.87
CA ASP A 39 16.92 -12.60 16.52
C ASP A 39 16.61 -11.25 15.85
N THR A 40 16.13 -11.26 14.60
CA THR A 40 15.84 -10.04 13.82
C THR A 40 14.65 -9.27 14.40
N TRP A 41 13.52 -9.96 14.66
CA TRP A 41 12.35 -9.36 15.31
C TRP A 41 12.69 -8.78 16.68
N LYS A 42 13.37 -9.57 17.51
CA LYS A 42 13.77 -9.15 18.85
C LYS A 42 14.60 -7.86 18.81
N LYS A 43 15.63 -7.82 17.96
CA LYS A 43 16.48 -6.63 17.80
C LYS A 43 15.70 -5.41 17.30
N LEU A 44 14.77 -5.60 16.37
CA LEU A 44 13.93 -4.52 15.87
C LEU A 44 13.13 -3.89 17.02
N VAL A 45 12.43 -4.71 17.80
CA VAL A 45 11.61 -4.24 18.94
C VAL A 45 12.46 -3.64 20.06
N GLU A 46 13.65 -4.19 20.34
CA GLU A 46 14.55 -3.66 21.36
C GLU A 46 15.19 -2.31 20.95
N SER A 47 15.44 -2.12 19.65
CA SER A 47 16.06 -0.88 19.13
C SER A 47 15.04 0.24 18.90
N ASP A 48 13.81 -0.10 18.52
CA ASP A 48 12.74 0.87 18.33
C ASP A 48 11.83 0.98 19.56
N SER A 49 12.17 1.94 20.43
CA SER A 49 11.38 2.24 21.62
C SER A 49 9.92 2.61 21.33
N SER A 50 9.64 3.20 20.16
CA SER A 50 8.30 3.63 19.78
C SER A 50 7.43 2.44 19.36
N LEU A 51 7.99 1.49 18.60
CA LEU A 51 7.36 0.22 18.26
C LEU A 51 7.06 -0.59 19.53
N ASN A 52 8.04 -0.73 20.42
CA ASN A 52 7.86 -1.47 21.67
C ASN A 52 6.72 -0.89 22.52
N GLN A 53 6.76 0.42 22.79
CA GLN A 53 5.70 1.09 23.55
C GLN A 53 4.33 0.94 22.90
N ARG A 54 4.27 0.99 21.56
CA ARG A 54 3.04 0.83 20.80
C ARG A 54 2.45 -0.57 21.00
N LEU A 55 3.25 -1.62 20.83
CA LEU A 55 2.81 -3.01 21.02
C LEU A 55 2.32 -3.25 22.46
N ILE A 56 3.05 -2.75 23.46
CA ILE A 56 2.61 -2.82 24.88
C ILE A 56 1.27 -2.11 25.08
N SER A 57 1.10 -0.92 24.51
CA SER A 57 -0.15 -0.15 24.64
C SER A 57 -1.37 -0.83 24.02
N GLN A 58 -1.14 -1.77 23.11
CA GLN A 58 -2.17 -2.56 22.46
C GLN A 58 -2.42 -3.92 23.16
N GLY A 59 -1.76 -4.16 24.29
CA GLY A 59 -1.98 -5.34 25.15
C GLY A 59 -0.99 -6.48 24.94
N ILE A 60 0.15 -6.24 24.29
CA ILE A 60 1.20 -7.26 24.11
C ILE A 60 2.19 -7.18 25.28
N ASP A 61 2.22 -8.20 26.13
CA ASP A 61 3.06 -8.23 27.34
C ASP A 61 4.56 -8.36 27.04
N LYS A 62 4.93 -9.13 26.02
CA LYS A 62 6.33 -9.37 25.61
C LYS A 62 6.54 -9.14 24.11
N PRO A 63 6.57 -7.88 23.67
CA PRO A 63 6.70 -7.54 22.25
C PRO A 63 7.95 -8.10 21.57
N GLN A 64 9.02 -8.31 22.31
CA GLN A 64 10.31 -8.81 21.82
C GLN A 64 10.30 -10.29 21.43
N THR A 65 9.24 -11.04 21.77
CA THR A 65 9.13 -12.47 21.48
C THR A 65 7.99 -12.71 20.50
N ARG A 66 8.31 -12.82 19.20
CA ARG A 66 7.30 -12.93 18.12
C ARG A 66 6.32 -14.09 18.33
N SER A 67 6.78 -15.22 18.84
CA SER A 67 5.95 -16.40 19.11
C SER A 67 4.97 -16.23 20.29
N GLU A 68 5.13 -15.20 21.13
CA GLU A 68 4.17 -14.84 22.18
C GLU A 68 3.13 -13.80 21.70
N ILE A 69 3.18 -13.39 20.42
CA ILE A 69 2.22 -12.48 19.80
C ILE A 69 1.24 -13.28 18.94
N ASP A 70 -0.01 -13.36 19.36
CA ASP A 70 -1.07 -14.14 18.68
C ASP A 70 -1.60 -13.47 17.40
N TRP A 71 -1.07 -12.31 17.01
CA TRP A 71 -1.49 -11.61 15.80
C TRP A 71 -0.85 -12.20 14.56
N ASP A 72 -1.64 -12.28 13.49
CA ASP A 72 -1.13 -12.57 12.16
C ASP A 72 -0.22 -11.42 11.65
N ASP A 73 0.61 -11.74 10.66
CA ASP A 73 1.61 -10.80 10.12
C ASP A 73 0.98 -9.56 9.50
N SER A 74 -0.20 -9.69 8.88
CA SER A 74 -0.93 -8.54 8.33
C SER A 74 -1.38 -7.60 9.44
N THR A 75 -2.01 -8.14 10.48
CA THR A 75 -2.48 -7.37 11.64
C THR A 75 -1.31 -6.69 12.32
N LEU A 76 -0.22 -7.43 12.58
CA LEU A 76 0.97 -6.92 13.23
C LEU A 76 1.63 -5.80 12.41
N LEU A 77 1.77 -5.98 11.09
CA LEU A 77 2.31 -4.95 10.20
C LEU A 77 1.42 -3.70 10.20
N PHE A 78 0.11 -3.86 10.06
CA PHE A 78 -0.81 -2.73 10.00
C PHE A 78 -0.87 -1.95 11.32
N THR A 79 -1.09 -2.62 12.45
CA THR A 79 -1.28 -1.96 13.74
C THR A 79 0.00 -1.32 14.26
N SER A 80 1.17 -1.82 13.86
CA SER A 80 2.47 -1.25 14.21
C SER A 80 2.83 -0.01 13.37
N THR A 81 2.42 0.02 12.10
CA THR A 81 2.88 1.03 11.14
C THR A 81 1.87 2.12 10.82
N ILE A 82 0.58 1.92 11.10
CA ILE A 82 -0.45 2.92 10.81
C ILE A 82 -0.17 4.24 11.52
N GLU A 83 -0.22 5.34 10.79
CA GLU A 83 -0.04 6.68 11.33
C GLU A 83 -1.30 7.12 12.07
N LEU A 84 -1.12 7.66 13.28
CA LEU A 84 -2.21 8.09 14.13
C LEU A 84 -2.25 9.61 14.23
N SER A 85 -3.45 10.16 14.17
CA SER A 85 -3.73 11.55 14.54
C SER A 85 -3.52 11.77 16.04
N LYS A 86 -3.51 13.03 16.47
CA LYS A 86 -3.36 13.42 17.88
C LYS A 86 -4.42 12.80 18.81
N ASP A 87 -5.58 12.44 18.27
CA ASP A 87 -6.69 11.83 19.00
C ASP A 87 -6.61 10.29 19.00
N GLY A 88 -5.49 9.71 18.57
CA GLY A 88 -5.26 8.26 18.54
C GLY A 88 -5.99 7.51 17.41
N ARG A 89 -6.61 8.23 16.47
CA ARG A 89 -7.32 7.63 15.32
C ARG A 89 -6.42 7.56 14.08
N PRO A 90 -6.58 6.56 13.20
CA PRO A 90 -5.87 6.52 11.92
C PRO A 90 -5.93 7.84 11.16
N LEU A 91 -4.77 8.30 10.69
CA LEU A 91 -4.60 9.57 10.00
C LEU A 91 -5.18 9.47 8.59
N PRO A 92 -6.29 10.17 8.27
CA PRO A 92 -6.92 10.04 6.96
C PRO A 92 -6.10 10.74 5.87
N LEU A 93 -5.96 10.06 4.73
CA LEU A 93 -5.42 10.63 3.50
C LEU A 93 -6.57 11.07 2.59
N GLY A 94 -6.62 12.37 2.29
CA GLY A 94 -7.65 12.96 1.44
C GLY A 94 -9.04 13.08 2.10
N GLU A 95 -9.97 13.62 1.32
CA GLU A 95 -11.37 13.79 1.74
C GLU A 95 -12.19 12.50 1.51
N PHE A 96 -13.36 12.42 2.14
CA PHE A 96 -14.26 11.26 2.03
C PHE A 96 -14.51 10.84 0.58
N LEU A 97 -14.91 11.78 -0.28
CA LEU A 97 -15.23 11.47 -1.68
C LEU A 97 -14.03 10.94 -2.48
N THR A 98 -12.81 11.41 -2.19
CA THR A 98 -11.60 10.92 -2.86
C THR A 98 -11.30 9.48 -2.46
N ARG A 99 -11.48 9.14 -1.17
CA ARG A 99 -11.28 7.78 -0.67
C ARG A 99 -12.32 6.82 -1.21
N GLU A 100 -13.59 7.22 -1.29
CA GLU A 100 -14.65 6.40 -1.90
C GLU A 100 -14.36 6.08 -3.36
N ARG A 101 -13.95 7.09 -4.15
CA ARG A 101 -13.60 6.90 -5.56
C ARG A 101 -12.34 6.08 -5.76
N PHE A 102 -11.41 6.13 -4.81
CA PHE A 102 -10.23 5.27 -4.80
C PHE A 102 -10.60 3.83 -4.46
N GLY A 103 -11.50 3.64 -3.49
CA GLY A 103 -11.77 2.32 -2.93
C GLY A 103 -12.60 1.40 -3.80
N ARG A 104 -13.46 1.93 -4.67
CA ARG A 104 -14.21 1.12 -5.65
C ARG A 104 -14.15 1.78 -7.02
N PHE A 105 -13.13 1.43 -7.78
CA PHE A 105 -13.02 1.87 -9.17
C PHE A 105 -13.96 1.03 -10.06
N PRO A 106 -14.63 1.62 -11.07
CA PRO A 106 -15.64 0.90 -11.87
C PRO A 106 -15.00 0.00 -12.95
N TRP A 107 -14.08 -0.89 -12.56
CA TRP A 107 -13.42 -1.83 -13.48
C TRP A 107 -12.96 -3.10 -12.75
N ASN A 108 -13.23 -4.26 -13.37
CA ASN A 108 -12.80 -5.59 -12.95
C ASN A 108 -12.96 -5.87 -11.43
N ASP A 109 -11.85 -5.89 -10.69
CA ASP A 109 -11.76 -6.20 -9.26
C ASP A 109 -12.01 -4.97 -8.36
N GLY A 110 -12.29 -3.80 -8.93
CA GLY A 110 -12.48 -2.57 -8.17
C GLY A 110 -11.18 -1.80 -7.90
N SER A 111 -10.02 -2.29 -8.34
CA SER A 111 -8.72 -1.69 -8.06
C SER A 111 -8.44 -0.47 -8.94
N LEU A 112 -8.42 0.73 -8.35
CA LEU A 112 -7.99 1.94 -9.06
C LEU A 112 -6.54 1.83 -9.52
N LEU A 113 -5.65 1.34 -8.67
CA LEU A 113 -4.23 1.20 -8.99
C LEU A 113 -3.98 0.06 -9.97
N GLY A 114 -4.74 -1.03 -9.90
CA GLY A 114 -4.70 -2.11 -10.89
C GLY A 114 -5.11 -1.62 -12.28
N TYR A 115 -6.20 -0.84 -12.37
CA TYR A 115 -6.59 -0.17 -13.60
C TYR A 115 -5.49 0.76 -14.12
N PHE A 116 -4.98 1.64 -13.24
CA PHE A 116 -3.98 2.62 -13.61
C PHE A 116 -2.70 1.97 -14.13
N LEU A 117 -2.18 0.95 -13.43
CA LEU A 117 -1.00 0.19 -13.84
C LEU A 117 -1.22 -0.56 -15.18
N THR A 118 -2.42 -1.07 -15.42
CA THR A 118 -2.77 -1.78 -16.66
C THR A 118 -2.75 -0.87 -17.89
N TYR A 119 -3.18 0.39 -17.73
CA TYR A 119 -3.43 1.29 -18.86
C TYR A 119 -2.51 2.53 -18.92
N ILE A 120 -1.59 2.71 -17.97
CA ILE A 120 -0.53 3.72 -18.08
C ILE A 120 0.48 3.30 -19.16
N ARG A 121 0.91 4.25 -19.99
CA ARG A 121 1.90 4.02 -21.06
C ARG A 121 2.99 5.09 -21.01
N PRO A 122 4.22 4.79 -21.44
CA PRO A 122 5.24 5.82 -21.58
C PRO A 122 4.83 6.80 -22.68
N ASN A 123 5.04 8.09 -22.44
CA ASN A 123 4.78 9.13 -23.44
C ASN A 123 5.95 9.20 -24.42
N ARG A 124 5.83 8.45 -25.53
CA ARG A 124 6.87 8.30 -26.56
C ARG A 124 7.36 9.61 -27.17
N ALA A 125 6.59 10.69 -27.09
CA ALA A 125 7.01 12.01 -27.57
C ALA A 125 8.04 12.69 -26.64
N LEU A 126 8.18 12.21 -25.40
CA LEU A 126 9.04 12.80 -24.37
C LEU A 126 10.02 11.79 -23.75
N THR A 127 9.88 10.50 -24.02
CA THR A 127 10.77 9.44 -23.50
C THR A 127 11.99 9.18 -24.39
N GLU A 128 12.69 10.24 -24.79
CA GLU A 128 14.10 10.13 -25.21
C GLU A 128 14.96 10.43 -23.96
N ASN A 129 15.91 9.55 -23.60
CA ASN A 129 16.75 9.65 -22.39
C ASN A 129 15.97 9.54 -21.06
N ASP A 130 16.20 10.44 -20.08
CA ASP A 130 15.70 10.44 -18.69
C ASP A 130 14.19 10.15 -18.52
N GLY A 131 13.37 10.38 -19.56
CA GLY A 131 11.94 10.09 -19.52
C GLY A 131 11.60 8.61 -19.37
N VAL A 132 12.47 7.70 -19.85
CA VAL A 132 12.32 6.25 -19.68
C VAL A 132 12.49 5.88 -18.20
N ASP A 133 13.56 6.37 -17.58
CA ASP A 133 13.85 6.10 -16.17
C ASP A 133 12.74 6.61 -15.24
N ILE A 134 12.15 7.77 -15.55
CA ILE A 134 11.01 8.31 -14.78
C ILE A 134 9.79 7.40 -14.90
N TYR A 135 9.45 6.94 -16.12
CA TYR A 135 8.32 6.03 -16.33
C TYR A 135 8.54 4.68 -15.62
N ASP A 136 9.73 4.10 -15.76
CA ASP A 136 10.07 2.83 -15.13
C ASP A 136 10.02 2.95 -13.60
N THR A 137 10.47 4.08 -13.04
CA THR A 137 10.33 4.38 -11.61
C THR A 137 8.86 4.47 -11.18
N ILE A 138 7.97 5.06 -11.99
CA ILE A 138 6.53 5.09 -11.69
C ILE A 138 5.97 3.67 -11.65
N VAL A 139 6.26 2.87 -12.66
CA VAL A 139 5.78 1.47 -12.76
C VAL A 139 6.32 0.65 -11.59
N PHE A 140 7.60 0.81 -11.24
CA PHE A 140 8.22 0.14 -10.10
C PHE A 140 7.52 0.48 -8.78
N LEU A 141 7.32 1.77 -8.48
CA LEU A 141 6.68 2.20 -7.23
C LEU A 141 5.19 1.82 -7.17
N LEU A 142 4.47 1.86 -8.31
CA LEU A 142 3.10 1.36 -8.39
C LEU A 142 3.04 -0.15 -8.11
N THR A 143 3.94 -0.92 -8.74
CA THR A 143 4.05 -2.37 -8.52
C THR A 143 4.39 -2.67 -7.07
N LYS A 144 5.35 -1.95 -6.48
CA LYS A 144 5.68 -2.06 -5.06
C LYS A 144 4.45 -1.85 -4.19
N LEU A 145 3.66 -0.81 -4.46
CA LEU A 145 2.45 -0.53 -3.69
C LEU A 145 1.34 -1.58 -3.90
N THR A 146 1.24 -2.20 -5.08
CA THR A 146 0.15 -3.14 -5.40
C THR A 146 0.47 -4.61 -5.17
N SER A 147 1.74 -4.99 -5.03
CA SER A 147 2.12 -6.42 -4.95
C SER A 147 3.33 -6.75 -4.08
N ASN A 148 4.00 -5.79 -3.42
CA ASN A 148 5.22 -6.11 -2.66
C ASN A 148 4.96 -7.01 -1.44
N CYS A 149 3.72 -7.09 -0.96
CA CYS A 149 3.32 -8.01 0.11
C CYS A 149 2.64 -9.30 -0.41
N SER A 150 2.70 -9.57 -1.71
CA SER A 150 2.12 -10.79 -2.29
C SER A 150 3.08 -11.97 -2.26
N ASP A 151 2.52 -13.18 -2.36
CA ASP A 151 3.29 -14.43 -2.54
C ASP A 151 4.31 -14.34 -3.69
N GLN A 152 3.97 -13.67 -4.78
CA GLN A 152 4.88 -13.51 -5.92
C GLN A 152 6.18 -12.75 -5.55
N HIS A 153 6.13 -11.82 -4.59
CA HIS A 153 7.29 -11.03 -4.18
C HIS A 153 7.99 -11.58 -2.93
N LEU A 154 7.23 -12.11 -1.97
CA LEU A 154 7.78 -12.57 -0.69
C LEU A 154 7.96 -14.09 -0.61
N GLY A 155 7.32 -14.85 -1.50
CA GLY A 155 7.30 -16.32 -1.50
C GLY A 155 6.36 -16.94 -0.44
N HIS A 156 5.49 -16.12 0.16
CA HIS A 156 4.44 -16.54 1.08
C HIS A 156 3.26 -15.54 1.09
N SER A 157 2.08 -15.99 1.52
CA SER A 157 0.83 -15.21 1.51
C SER A 157 0.43 -14.63 2.88
N ASP A 158 1.35 -14.57 3.84
CA ASP A 158 1.04 -14.20 5.24
C ASP A 158 0.48 -12.77 5.40
N PHE A 159 0.78 -11.89 4.44
CA PHE A 159 0.25 -10.52 4.40
C PHE A 159 -1.07 -10.39 3.62
N GLU A 160 -1.52 -11.45 2.94
CA GLU A 160 -2.71 -11.44 2.10
C GLU A 160 -3.94 -12.02 2.81
N GLU A 161 -3.75 -12.80 3.87
CA GLU A 161 -4.79 -13.56 4.60
C GLU A 161 -4.85 -13.19 6.11
N GLY A 162 -4.94 -11.89 6.41
CA GLY A 162 -5.01 -11.40 7.79
C GLY A 162 -6.40 -11.52 8.44
N PHE A 163 -6.42 -11.39 9.77
CA PHE A 163 -7.65 -11.44 10.56
C PHE A 163 -8.71 -10.44 10.06
N GLY A 164 -9.96 -10.90 9.98
CA GLY A 164 -11.10 -10.04 9.57
C GLY A 164 -11.09 -9.66 8.09
N GLY A 165 -10.40 -10.42 7.23
CA GLY A 165 -10.33 -10.16 5.79
C GLY A 165 -9.29 -9.09 5.42
N LEU A 166 -8.35 -8.81 6.34
CA LEU A 166 -7.27 -7.85 6.16
C LEU A 166 -6.26 -8.37 5.13
N SER A 167 -6.15 -7.70 3.99
CA SER A 167 -5.14 -8.04 2.98
C SER A 167 -4.28 -6.82 2.68
N ILE A 168 -2.98 -6.89 2.98
CA ILE A 168 -2.00 -5.83 2.68
C ILE A 168 -1.33 -6.18 1.35
N LYS A 169 -1.37 -5.24 0.41
CA LYS A 169 -0.82 -5.43 -0.94
C LYS A 169 0.58 -4.89 -1.10
N GLY A 170 0.88 -3.81 -0.38
CA GLY A 170 2.19 -3.18 -0.39
C GLY A 170 2.15 -1.83 0.30
N PHE A 171 3.31 -1.20 0.39
CA PHE A 171 3.48 0.11 1.00
C PHE A 171 4.66 0.84 0.39
N LEU A 172 4.70 2.16 0.61
CA LEU A 172 5.76 3.06 0.19
C LEU A 172 6.24 3.89 1.39
N THR A 173 7.52 4.23 1.41
CA THR A 173 8.10 5.19 2.36
C THR A 173 7.68 6.62 2.03
N SER A 174 7.91 7.56 2.94
CA SER A 174 7.59 8.99 2.70
C SER A 174 8.40 9.56 1.53
N GLU A 175 9.65 9.14 1.37
CA GLU A 175 10.51 9.52 0.24
C GLU A 175 10.02 8.92 -1.09
N GLU A 176 9.57 7.67 -1.08
CA GLU A 176 8.97 7.03 -2.25
C GLU A 176 7.65 7.68 -2.65
N VAL A 177 6.83 8.10 -1.69
CA VAL A 177 5.61 8.89 -1.95
C VAL A 177 5.94 10.21 -2.64
N LYS A 178 6.95 10.95 -2.14
CA LYS A 178 7.43 12.19 -2.76
C LYS A 178 7.92 11.96 -4.19
N LEU A 179 8.70 10.90 -4.39
CA LEU A 179 9.23 10.50 -5.69
C LEU A 179 8.12 10.13 -6.67
N LEU A 180 7.19 9.26 -6.27
CA LEU A 180 6.07 8.82 -7.10
C LEU A 180 5.19 10.01 -7.49
N ARG A 181 4.83 10.87 -6.53
CA ARG A 181 4.02 12.07 -6.79
C ARG A 181 4.72 13.02 -7.77
N ARG A 182 6.02 13.25 -7.59
CA ARG A 182 6.82 14.10 -8.48
C ARG A 182 6.82 13.52 -9.89
N ASN A 183 7.09 12.24 -10.03
CA ASN A 183 7.18 11.58 -11.33
C ASN A 183 5.81 11.52 -12.03
N LEU A 184 4.72 11.24 -11.30
CA LEU A 184 3.36 11.29 -11.85
C LEU A 184 2.92 12.70 -12.25
N SER A 185 3.50 13.75 -11.67
CA SER A 185 3.25 15.14 -12.10
C SER A 185 3.97 15.50 -13.41
N SER A 186 4.89 14.65 -13.87
CA SER A 186 5.59 14.86 -15.14
C SER A 186 4.70 14.48 -16.33
N ARG A 187 5.20 14.75 -17.55
CA ARG A 187 4.51 14.40 -18.79
C ARG A 187 5.03 13.09 -19.41
N THR A 188 5.81 12.30 -18.68
CA THR A 188 6.50 11.09 -19.20
C THR A 188 5.58 9.90 -19.39
N TRP A 189 4.30 10.02 -19.03
CA TRP A 189 3.31 8.98 -19.20
C TRP A 189 2.04 9.53 -19.86
N THR A 190 1.25 8.63 -20.45
CA THR A 190 -0.04 8.89 -21.09
C THR A 190 -1.00 7.74 -20.83
N ALA A 191 -2.29 7.95 -21.07
CA ALA A 191 -3.28 6.88 -21.11
C ALA A 191 -3.09 6.03 -22.38
N SER A 192 -3.31 4.72 -22.25
CA SER A 192 -3.43 3.80 -23.37
C SER A 192 -4.67 4.14 -24.21
N TYR A 193 -4.55 4.07 -25.54
CA TYR A 193 -5.71 4.20 -26.43
C TYR A 193 -6.75 3.08 -26.19
N ASP A 194 -6.29 1.92 -25.73
CA ASP A 194 -7.12 0.75 -25.46
C ASP A 194 -7.75 0.75 -24.05
N GLU A 195 -7.75 1.89 -23.34
CA GLU A 195 -8.42 1.96 -22.04
C GLU A 195 -9.95 1.77 -22.22
N PRO A 196 -10.61 0.93 -21.42
CA PRO A 196 -12.03 0.60 -21.62
C PRO A 196 -12.98 1.70 -21.10
N LEU A 197 -12.47 2.61 -20.27
CA LEU A 197 -13.23 3.72 -19.70
C LEU A 197 -12.64 5.00 -20.27
N ASP A 198 -13.45 5.79 -20.96
CA ASP A 198 -13.01 7.07 -21.52
C ASP A 198 -12.55 8.02 -20.40
N GLY A 199 -11.25 8.34 -20.39
CA GLY A 199 -10.63 9.17 -19.36
C GLY A 199 -10.40 8.45 -18.02
N GLY A 200 -10.50 7.12 -18.00
CA GLY A 200 -10.34 6.32 -16.78
C GLY A 200 -8.96 6.49 -16.14
N VAL A 201 -7.89 6.47 -16.95
CA VAL A 201 -6.51 6.66 -16.45
C VAL A 201 -6.34 8.07 -15.89
N ALA A 202 -6.93 9.08 -16.52
CA ALA A 202 -6.86 10.46 -16.05
C ALA A 202 -7.61 10.65 -14.72
N ASP A 203 -8.78 10.04 -14.56
CA ASP A 203 -9.55 10.08 -13.31
C ASP A 203 -8.83 9.31 -12.18
N ALA A 204 -8.31 8.12 -12.49
CA ALA A 204 -7.50 7.33 -11.56
C ALA A 204 -6.28 8.13 -11.07
N ALA A 205 -5.50 8.71 -12.00
CA ALA A 205 -4.35 9.54 -11.69
C ALA A 205 -4.74 10.75 -10.82
N LYS A 206 -5.84 11.43 -11.13
CA LYS A 206 -6.33 12.59 -10.34
C LYS A 206 -6.61 12.21 -8.88
N HIS A 207 -7.34 11.13 -8.65
CA HIS A 207 -7.70 10.69 -7.31
C HIS A 207 -6.47 10.19 -6.53
N PHE A 208 -5.64 9.36 -7.17
CA PHE A 208 -4.43 8.87 -6.54
C PHE A 208 -3.43 9.99 -6.21
N MET A 209 -3.21 10.94 -7.13
CA MET A 209 -2.36 12.11 -6.91
C MET A 209 -2.85 12.99 -5.76
N THR A 210 -4.16 13.07 -5.54
CA THR A 210 -4.72 13.81 -4.42
C THR A 210 -4.36 13.15 -3.09
N LEU A 211 -4.39 11.81 -3.03
CA LEU A 211 -3.97 11.05 -1.85
C LEU A 211 -2.46 11.15 -1.61
N LEU A 212 -1.64 11.03 -2.66
CA LEU A 212 -0.18 11.19 -2.56
C LEU A 212 0.21 12.60 -2.07
N LYS A 213 -0.44 13.65 -2.57
CA LYS A 213 -0.26 15.03 -2.06
C LYS A 213 -0.63 15.14 -0.57
N ALA A 214 -1.67 14.43 -0.14
CA ALA A 214 -2.09 14.42 1.26
C ALA A 214 -1.07 13.71 2.17
N ALA A 215 -0.44 12.64 1.68
CA ALA A 215 0.62 11.91 2.37
C ALA A 215 1.94 12.72 2.41
N GLU A 216 2.38 13.26 1.27
CA GLU A 216 3.55 14.13 1.17
C GLU A 216 3.46 15.33 2.12
N ARG A 217 2.29 15.99 2.18
CA ARG A 217 2.06 17.12 3.11
C ARG A 217 2.18 16.78 4.59
N ARG A 218 2.01 15.50 4.93
CA ARG A 218 2.09 14.97 6.30
C ARG A 218 3.44 14.30 6.57
N ASP A 219 4.29 14.20 5.55
CA ASP A 219 5.57 13.51 5.59
C ASP A 219 5.47 12.02 5.98
N VAL A 220 4.45 11.34 5.45
CA VAL A 220 4.15 9.94 5.75
C VAL A 220 4.23 9.06 4.50
N GLY A 221 4.48 7.78 4.71
CA GLY A 221 4.31 6.73 3.71
C GLY A 221 2.84 6.39 3.47
N VAL A 222 2.61 5.42 2.59
CA VAL A 222 1.26 4.91 2.30
C VAL A 222 1.25 3.39 2.24
N MET A 223 0.17 2.77 2.70
CA MET A 223 -0.07 1.33 2.64
C MET A 223 -1.38 1.05 1.89
N LEU A 224 -1.33 0.14 0.92
CA LEU A 224 -2.50 -0.32 0.19
C LEU A 224 -3.08 -1.57 0.86
N ARG A 225 -4.36 -1.50 1.19
CA ARG A 225 -5.12 -2.62 1.77
C ARG A 225 -6.38 -2.89 0.99
N ILE A 226 -6.84 -4.14 1.08
CA ILE A 226 -8.11 -4.60 0.54
C ILE A 226 -8.99 -5.08 1.69
N HIS A 227 -10.27 -4.79 1.56
CA HIS A 227 -11.35 -5.30 2.40
C HIS A 227 -12.21 -6.23 1.54
N SER A 228 -12.24 -7.50 1.93
CA SER A 228 -12.94 -8.60 1.23
C SER A 228 -14.20 -9.00 1.98
#